data_AF-A0A502CAS8-F1
#
_entry.id   AF-A0A502CAS8-F1
#
_cell.length_a   1.000
_cell.length_b   1.000
_cell.length_c   1.000
_cell.angle_alpha   90.00
_cell.angle_beta   90.00
_cell.angle_gamma   90.00
#
_symmetry.space_group_name_H-M   'P 1'
#
loop_
_entity.id
_entity.type
_entity.pdbx_description
1 polymer ?
#
loop_
_entity_poly.entity_id
_entity_poly.type
_entity_poly.pdbx_seq_one_letter_code
_entity_poly.pdbx_strand_id
1 'polypeptide(L)'
;MNNKHDIKTLNSLIETTLDSADGYAEAAKDAKSEQLISLFRARSGERRTAASALQQSVRSLGGEPADDGTVLASAHRMFVNLRTSLTSADNKAVVDEVERGEDHIKAKFEDAMKDKEMSPGTMSVIADVYTSVRHGHDQMRDIKKAFHAE
;
A
#
# COMPACT_ATOMS: atom_id res chain seq x y z
N MET A 1 -23.32 -0.56 18.04
CA MET A 1 -22.01 -0.46 17.39
C MET A 1 -21.51 -1.88 17.15
N ASN A 2 -21.21 -2.25 15.91
CA ASN A 2 -20.81 -3.61 15.56
C ASN A 2 -19.29 -3.70 15.44
N ASN A 3 -18.58 -3.79 16.57
CA ASN A 3 -17.11 -3.84 16.57
C ASN A 3 -16.56 -4.97 15.70
N LYS A 4 -17.29 -6.08 15.50
CA LYS A 4 -16.85 -7.18 14.63
C LYS A 4 -16.73 -6.75 13.17
N HIS A 5 -17.63 -5.89 12.70
CA HIS A 5 -17.60 -5.35 11.34
C HIS A 5 -16.41 -4.41 11.16
N ASP A 6 -16.28 -3.42 12.05
CA ASP A 6 -15.16 -2.48 12.06
C ASP A 6 -13.80 -3.20 12.13
N ILE A 7 -13.64 -4.17 13.04
CA ILE A 7 -12.40 -4.97 13.17
C ILE A 7 -12.10 -5.72 11.87
N LYS A 8 -13.11 -6.34 11.25
CA LYS A 8 -12.92 -7.07 9.99
C LYS A 8 -12.47 -6.15 8.86
N THR A 9 -13.10 -4.98 8.73
CA THR A 9 -12.72 -4.03 7.69
C THR A 9 -11.34 -3.44 7.94
N LEU A 10 -11.02 -3.07 9.18
CA LEU A 10 -9.69 -2.61 9.56
C LEU A 10 -8.61 -3.65 9.28
N ASN A 11 -8.83 -4.93 9.61
CA ASN A 11 -7.87 -5.99 9.30
C ASN A 11 -7.65 -6.16 7.80
N SER A 12 -8.70 -6.09 6.97
CA SER A 12 -8.52 -6.10 5.52
C SER A 12 -7.70 -4.91 5.00
N LEU A 13 -7.88 -3.73 5.60
CA LEU A 13 -7.07 -2.55 5.26
C LEU A 13 -5.62 -2.68 5.75
N ILE A 14 -5.39 -3.28 6.92
CA ILE A 14 -4.05 -3.56 7.47
C ILE A 14 -3.29 -4.48 6.53
N GLU A 15 -3.86 -5.63 6.17
CA GLU A 15 -3.26 -6.60 5.26
C GLU A 15 -2.87 -5.94 3.94
N THR A 16 -3.81 -5.21 3.33
CA THR A 16 -3.57 -4.49 2.05
C THR A 16 -2.48 -3.42 2.20
N THR A 17 -2.41 -2.76 3.35
CA THR A 17 -1.39 -1.73 3.62
C THR A 17 0.00 -2.34 3.81
N LEU A 18 0.08 -3.51 4.45
CA LEU A 18 1.31 -4.28 4.59
C LEU A 18 1.76 -4.84 3.23
N ASP A 19 0.83 -5.32 2.40
CA ASP A 19 1.12 -5.73 1.02
C ASP A 19 1.74 -4.59 0.19
N SER A 20 1.21 -3.37 0.31
CA SER A 20 1.79 -2.18 -0.32
C SER A 20 3.19 -1.88 0.26
N ALA A 21 3.38 -1.99 1.57
CA ALA A 21 4.69 -1.78 2.21
C ALA A 21 5.76 -2.75 1.67
N ASP A 22 5.40 -4.02 1.51
CA ASP A 22 6.29 -5.06 1.01
C ASP A 22 6.52 -4.93 -0.49
N GLY A 23 5.48 -4.58 -1.26
CA GLY A 23 5.61 -4.25 -2.68
C GLY A 23 6.60 -3.12 -2.93
N TYR A 24 6.55 -2.04 -2.14
CA TYR A 24 7.56 -0.98 -2.18
C TYR A 24 8.95 -1.46 -1.77
N ALA A 25 9.06 -2.34 -0.76
CA ALA A 25 10.34 -2.88 -0.32
C ALA A 25 11.00 -3.75 -1.41
N GLU A 26 10.22 -4.55 -2.14
CA GLU A 26 10.69 -5.32 -3.29
C GLU A 26 11.04 -4.42 -4.47
N ALA A 27 10.18 -3.45 -4.81
CA ALA A 27 10.48 -2.47 -5.85
C ALA A 27 11.80 -1.72 -5.59
N ALA A 28 12.12 -1.41 -4.33
CA ALA A 28 13.39 -0.79 -3.96
C ALA A 28 14.62 -1.70 -4.18
N LYS A 29 14.45 -3.03 -4.18
CA LYS A 29 15.53 -3.99 -4.48
C LYS A 29 15.78 -4.15 -5.97
N ASP A 30 14.78 -3.83 -6.80
CA ASP A 30 14.81 -4.05 -8.24
C ASP A 30 14.96 -2.77 -9.05
N ALA A 31 14.61 -1.62 -8.47
CA ALA A 31 14.91 -0.31 -9.03
C ALA A 31 16.41 -0.10 -9.22
N LYS A 32 16.78 0.59 -10.30
CA LYS A 32 18.19 0.94 -10.60
C LYS A 32 18.53 2.40 -10.34
N SER A 33 17.53 3.28 -10.29
CA SER A 33 17.72 4.70 -9.92
C SER A 33 17.82 4.83 -8.40
N GLU A 34 18.89 5.44 -7.90
CA GLU A 34 19.05 5.74 -6.46
C GLU A 34 17.90 6.58 -5.91
N GLN A 35 17.35 7.48 -6.75
CA GLN A 35 16.19 8.30 -6.39
C GLN A 35 14.94 7.44 -6.18
N LEU A 36 14.68 6.48 -7.08
CA LEU A 36 13.56 5.54 -6.94
C LEU A 36 13.75 4.59 -5.76
N ILE A 37 14.97 4.08 -5.54
CA ILE A 37 15.28 3.22 -4.40
C ILE A 37 14.98 3.95 -3.08
N SER A 38 15.47 5.19 -2.94
CA SER A 38 15.23 6.02 -1.76
C SER A 38 13.74 6.29 -1.55
N LEU A 39 13.04 6.64 -2.62
CA LEU A 39 11.61 6.90 -2.60
C LEU A 39 10.79 5.66 -2.18
N PHE A 40 11.03 4.51 -2.79
CA PHE A 40 10.32 3.28 -2.47
C PHE A 40 10.57 2.83 -1.03
N ARG A 41 11.80 2.99 -0.52
CA ARG A 41 12.09 2.73 0.92
C ARG A 41 11.31 3.67 1.83
N ALA A 42 11.25 4.96 1.51
CA ALA A 42 10.47 5.92 2.29
C ALA A 42 8.98 5.54 2.30
N ARG A 43 8.41 5.23 1.13
CA ARG A 43 7.01 4.78 1.01
C ARG A 43 6.74 3.48 1.76
N SER A 44 7.65 2.50 1.69
CA SER A 44 7.55 1.26 2.48
C SER A 44 7.47 1.55 3.99
N GLY A 45 8.26 2.50 4.49
CA GLY A 45 8.21 2.94 5.89
C GLY A 45 6.89 3.60 6.26
N GLU A 46 6.43 4.56 5.44
CA GLU A 46 5.15 5.25 5.63
C GLU A 46 3.96 4.28 5.67
N ARG A 47 3.96 3.27 4.79
CA ARG A 47 2.94 2.21 4.78
C ARG A 47 2.94 1.40 6.07
N ARG A 48 4.10 1.05 6.62
CA ARG A 48 4.16 0.37 7.94
C ARG A 48 3.65 1.25 9.08
N THR A 49 3.92 2.55 9.06
CA THR A 49 3.33 3.50 10.02
C THR A 49 1.81 3.59 9.88
N ALA A 50 1.29 3.65 8.66
CA ALA A 50 -0.14 3.63 8.36
C ALA A 50 -0.82 2.35 8.88
N ALA A 51 -0.24 1.18 8.60
CA ALA A 51 -0.72 -0.10 9.10
C ALA A 51 -0.75 -0.10 10.64
N SER A 52 0.30 0.39 11.29
CA SER A 52 0.38 0.46 12.76
C SER A 52 -0.77 1.28 13.38
N ALA A 53 -1.17 2.39 12.75
CA ALA A 53 -2.30 3.20 13.20
C ALA A 53 -3.64 2.43 13.13
N LEU A 54 -3.87 1.71 12.03
CA LEU A 54 -5.05 0.84 11.89
C LEU A 54 -5.04 -0.29 12.92
N GLN A 55 -3.89 -0.93 13.14
CA GLN A 55 -3.71 -1.99 14.13
C GLN A 55 -4.02 -1.49 15.55
N GLN A 56 -3.62 -0.26 15.89
CA GLN A 56 -3.97 0.35 17.16
C GLN A 56 -5.48 0.51 17.32
N SER A 57 -6.19 0.89 16.25
CA SER A 57 -7.65 0.96 16.26
C SER A 57 -8.32 -0.42 16.41
N VAL A 58 -7.77 -1.47 15.81
CA VAL A 58 -8.28 -2.84 16.04
C VAL A 58 -8.15 -3.23 17.51
N ARG A 59 -6.98 -2.97 18.13
CA ARG A 59 -6.75 -3.25 19.55
C ARG A 59 -7.70 -2.47 20.46
N SER A 60 -7.98 -1.20 20.16
CA SER A 60 -8.90 -0.37 20.95
C SER A 60 -10.36 -0.84 20.86
N LEU A 61 -10.74 -1.50 19.75
CA LEU A 61 -12.04 -2.14 19.58
C LEU A 61 -12.14 -3.52 20.25
N GLY A 62 -11.04 -4.02 20.84
CA GLY A 62 -10.94 -5.32 21.50
C GLY A 62 -10.64 -6.48 20.54
N GLY A 63 -10.14 -6.19 19.33
CA GLY A 63 -9.78 -7.19 18.33
C GLY A 63 -8.28 -7.50 18.29
N GLU A 64 -7.94 -8.57 17.57
CA GLU A 64 -6.57 -8.92 17.22
C GLU A 64 -6.24 -8.37 15.82
N PRO A 65 -5.22 -7.50 15.71
CA PRO A 65 -4.82 -6.96 14.41
C PRO A 65 -4.06 -7.99 13.59
N ALA A 66 -4.25 -7.96 12.27
CA ALA A 66 -3.33 -8.62 11.34
C ALA A 66 -1.91 -8.05 11.49
N ASP A 67 -0.91 -8.92 11.43
CA ASP A 67 0.52 -8.60 11.54
C ASP A 67 1.30 -8.77 10.23
N ASP A 68 0.72 -9.51 9.28
CA ASP A 68 1.27 -9.75 7.94
C ASP A 68 0.30 -9.33 6.82
N GLY A 69 0.85 -9.12 5.62
CA GLY A 69 0.08 -8.92 4.39
C GLY A 69 -0.52 -10.22 3.83
N THR A 70 -1.30 -10.13 2.75
CA THR A 70 -1.88 -11.29 2.05
C THR A 70 -1.00 -11.83 0.92
N VAL A 71 -0.01 -11.07 0.45
CA VAL A 71 0.74 -11.35 -0.77
C VAL A 71 2.07 -12.01 -0.47
N LEU A 72 2.06 -13.33 -0.27
CA LEU A 72 3.29 -14.09 0.02
C LEU A 72 4.02 -14.66 -1.22
N ALA A 73 3.46 -14.65 -2.43
CA ALA A 73 4.07 -15.37 -3.57
C ALA A 73 4.00 -14.74 -4.98
N SER A 74 2.97 -13.99 -5.33
CA SER A 74 2.75 -13.53 -6.72
C SER A 74 3.49 -12.24 -7.03
N ALA A 75 3.38 -11.20 -6.19
CA ALA A 75 4.10 -9.93 -6.38
C ALA A 75 5.62 -10.14 -6.34
N HIS A 76 6.12 -10.95 -5.40
CA HIS A 76 7.54 -11.23 -5.29
C HIS A 76 8.12 -11.84 -6.58
N ARG A 77 7.39 -12.74 -7.26
CA ARG A 77 7.84 -13.33 -8.53
C ARG A 77 7.85 -12.33 -9.69
N MET A 78 6.87 -11.43 -9.73
CA MET A 78 6.80 -10.41 -10.78
C MET A 78 8.01 -9.50 -10.74
N PHE A 79 8.39 -9.03 -9.56
CA PHE A 79 9.58 -8.21 -9.32
C PHE A 79 10.89 -8.96 -9.63
N VAL A 80 11.03 -10.20 -9.17
CA VAL A 80 12.20 -11.06 -9.46
C VAL A 80 12.46 -11.22 -10.97
N ASN A 81 11.42 -11.35 -11.79
CA ASN A 81 11.59 -11.51 -13.24
C ASN A 81 12.16 -10.24 -13.92
N LEU A 82 11.98 -9.05 -13.34
CA LEU A 82 12.50 -7.78 -13.85
C LEU A 82 14.03 -7.64 -13.67
N ARG A 83 14.68 -8.51 -12.89
CA ARG A 83 16.14 -8.45 -12.65
C ARG A 83 17.03 -8.87 -13.83
N THR A 84 16.48 -9.51 -14.86
CA THR A 84 17.29 -10.26 -15.84
C THR A 84 17.77 -9.46 -17.06
N SER A 85 17.40 -8.17 -17.18
CA SER A 85 17.84 -7.28 -18.26
C SER A 85 18.45 -5.97 -17.71
N LEU A 86 19.34 -5.35 -18.48
CA LEU A 86 20.12 -4.15 -18.09
C LEU A 86 19.58 -2.91 -18.82
N THR A 87 18.29 -2.58 -18.68
CA THR A 87 17.69 -1.51 -19.49
C THR A 87 16.84 -0.52 -18.69
N SER A 88 16.69 0.70 -19.21
CA SER A 88 15.75 1.72 -18.70
C SER A 88 14.29 1.25 -18.71
N ALA A 89 13.96 0.25 -19.53
CA ALA A 89 12.64 -0.38 -19.54
C ALA A 89 12.29 -1.08 -18.21
N ASP A 90 13.29 -1.48 -17.42
CA ASP A 90 13.07 -2.18 -16.15
C ASP A 90 12.55 -1.20 -15.07
N ASN A 91 13.06 0.04 -15.02
CA ASN A 91 12.54 1.06 -14.10
C ASN A 91 11.07 1.41 -14.42
N LYS A 92 10.72 1.46 -15.72
CA LYS A 92 9.35 1.69 -16.18
C LYS A 92 8.42 0.57 -15.73
N ALA A 93 8.82 -0.70 -15.92
CA ALA A 93 8.04 -1.85 -15.48
C ALA A 93 7.87 -1.91 -13.95
N VAL A 94 8.91 -1.57 -13.18
CA VAL A 94 8.81 -1.48 -11.71
C VAL A 94 7.81 -0.41 -11.30
N VAL A 95 7.87 0.77 -11.90
CA VAL A 95 6.94 1.88 -11.62
C VAL A 95 5.50 1.51 -11.99
N ASP A 96 5.29 0.83 -13.12
CA ASP A 96 3.97 0.36 -13.54
C ASP A 96 3.36 -0.63 -12.53
N GLU A 97 4.16 -1.56 -12.00
CA GLU A 97 3.67 -2.54 -11.02
C GLU A 97 3.39 -1.91 -9.66
N VAL A 98 4.25 -0.98 -9.22
CA VAL A 98 4.01 -0.21 -8.00
C VAL A 98 2.71 0.60 -8.12
N GLU A 99 2.50 1.31 -9.22
CA GLU A 99 1.27 2.09 -9.41
C GLU A 99 0.02 1.21 -9.47
N ARG A 100 0.08 0.01 -10.07
CA ARG A 100 -1.01 -0.96 -10.04
C ARG A 100 -1.36 -1.41 -8.62
N GLY A 101 -0.34 -1.61 -7.77
CA GLY A 101 -0.54 -1.89 -6.35
C GLY A 101 -1.17 -0.71 -5.60
N GLU A 102 -0.74 0.51 -5.94
CA GLU A 102 -1.25 1.74 -5.33
C GLU A 102 -2.70 2.04 -5.73
N ASP A 103 -3.11 1.72 -6.95
CA ASP A 103 -4.51 1.73 -7.39
C ASP A 103 -5.36 0.78 -6.53
N HIS A 104 -4.85 -0.43 -6.26
CA HIS A 104 -5.56 -1.43 -5.48
C HIS A 104 -5.82 -0.98 -4.04
N ILE A 105 -4.78 -0.52 -3.34
CA ILE A 105 -4.92 -0.02 -1.97
C ILE A 105 -5.82 1.22 -1.92
N LYS A 106 -5.71 2.15 -2.87
CA LYS A 106 -6.58 3.32 -2.91
C LYS A 106 -8.05 2.89 -3.03
N ALA A 107 -8.38 1.98 -3.94
CA ALA A 107 -9.75 1.49 -4.12
C ALA A 107 -10.29 0.83 -2.83
N LYS A 108 -9.47 0.03 -2.14
CA LYS A 108 -9.84 -0.58 -0.85
C LYS A 108 -10.22 0.43 0.22
N PHE A 109 -9.44 1.51 0.36
CA PHE A 109 -9.78 2.59 1.29
C PHE A 109 -11.03 3.36 0.85
N GLU A 110 -11.17 3.66 -0.44
CA GLU A 110 -12.36 4.32 -0.98
C GLU A 110 -13.63 3.52 -0.73
N ASP A 111 -13.58 2.19 -0.84
CA ASP A 111 -14.71 1.32 -0.55
C ASP A 111 -15.02 1.27 0.94
N ALA A 112 -14.00 1.19 1.81
CA ALA A 112 -14.19 1.27 3.26
C ALA A 112 -14.83 2.60 3.70
N MET A 113 -14.51 3.71 3.03
CA MET A 113 -15.11 5.02 3.32
C MET A 113 -16.57 5.15 2.87
N LYS A 114 -17.04 4.29 1.96
CA LYS A 114 -18.46 4.25 1.52
C LYS A 114 -19.33 3.39 2.46
N ASP A 115 -18.71 2.68 3.39
CA ASP A 115 -19.37 1.77 4.32
C ASP A 115 -20.21 2.53 5.35
N LYS A 116 -21.53 2.37 5.27
CA LYS A 116 -22.50 3.05 6.15
C LYS A 116 -22.66 2.37 7.51
N GLU A 117 -22.15 1.15 7.68
CA GLU A 117 -22.23 0.40 8.93
C GLU A 117 -21.02 0.68 9.84
N MET A 118 -19.97 1.29 9.28
CA MET A 118 -18.75 1.66 9.99
C MET A 118 -19.04 2.67 11.11
N SER A 119 -18.44 2.46 12.28
CA SER A 119 -18.57 3.46 13.36
C SER A 119 -17.86 4.77 13.02
N PRO A 120 -18.34 5.93 13.53
CA PRO A 120 -17.72 7.22 13.26
C PRO A 120 -16.25 7.32 13.69
N GLY A 121 -15.88 6.66 14.80
CA GLY A 121 -14.50 6.63 15.29
C GLY A 121 -13.57 5.88 14.35
N THR A 122 -13.98 4.68 13.91
CA THR A 122 -13.23 3.89 12.93
C THR A 122 -13.13 4.62 11.59
N MET A 123 -14.22 5.25 11.13
CA MET A 123 -14.23 6.04 9.89
C MET A 123 -13.23 7.19 9.94
N SER A 124 -13.08 7.88 11.09
CA SER A 124 -12.07 8.94 11.25
C SER A 124 -10.65 8.39 11.07
N VAL A 125 -10.33 7.26 11.71
CA VAL A 125 -9.00 6.63 11.58
C VAL A 125 -8.74 6.21 10.13
N ILE A 126 -9.73 5.63 9.45
CA ILE A 126 -9.61 5.25 8.03
C ILE A 126 -9.34 6.48 7.16
N ALA A 127 -10.06 7.58 7.38
CA ALA A 127 -9.89 8.82 6.61
C ALA A 127 -8.51 9.47 6.84
N ASP A 128 -8.01 9.45 8.08
CA ASP A 128 -6.68 9.98 8.42
C ASP A 128 -5.58 9.18 7.70
N VAL A 129 -5.65 7.85 7.77
CA VAL A 129 -4.69 6.97 7.09
C VAL A 129 -4.83 7.08 5.56
N TYR A 130 -6.05 7.23 5.04
CA TYR A 130 -6.30 7.38 3.61
C TYR A 130 -5.59 8.61 3.02
N THR A 131 -5.38 9.67 3.79
CA THR A 131 -4.65 10.85 3.32
C THR A 131 -3.22 10.49 2.88
N SER A 132 -2.51 9.66 3.67
CA SER A 132 -1.19 9.14 3.29
C SER A 132 -1.28 8.22 2.07
N VAL A 133 -2.29 7.33 2.05
CA VAL A 133 -2.49 6.39 0.94
C VAL A 133 -2.69 7.10 -0.39
N ARG A 134 -3.56 8.09 -0.42
CA ARG A 134 -3.89 8.87 -1.60
C ARG A 134 -2.68 9.66 -2.10
N HIS A 135 -1.91 10.24 -1.20
CA HIS A 135 -0.71 10.97 -1.55
C HIS A 135 0.36 10.06 -2.18
N GLY A 136 0.57 8.86 -1.62
CA GLY A 136 1.47 7.84 -2.20
C GLY A 136 1.05 7.45 -3.62
N HIS A 137 -0.22 7.10 -3.79
CA HIS A 137 -0.80 6.80 -5.09
C HIS A 137 -0.60 7.94 -6.10
N ASP A 138 -0.95 9.18 -5.73
CA ASP A 138 -0.85 10.32 -6.63
C ASP A 138 0.59 10.57 -7.09
N GLN A 139 1.57 10.39 -6.20
CA GLN A 139 2.98 10.48 -6.57
C GLN A 139 3.39 9.36 -7.55
N MET A 140 3.00 8.11 -7.31
CA MET A 140 3.36 7.00 -8.21
C MET A 140 2.72 7.14 -9.59
N ARG A 141 1.46 7.58 -9.64
CA ARG A 141 0.77 7.93 -10.89
C ARG A 141 1.54 8.98 -11.68
N ASP A 142 2.02 10.03 -11.02
CA ASP A 142 2.71 11.13 -11.70
C ASP A 142 4.11 10.71 -12.17
N ILE A 143 4.81 9.87 -11.40
CA ILE A 143 6.08 9.25 -11.82
C ILE A 143 5.86 8.35 -13.03
N LYS A 144 4.84 7.47 -13.00
CA LYS A 144 4.47 6.63 -14.15
C LYS A 144 4.23 7.47 -15.40
N LYS A 145 3.45 8.53 -15.30
CA LYS A 145 3.21 9.45 -16.43
C LYS A 145 4.50 10.02 -17.01
N ALA A 146 5.46 10.40 -16.17
CA ALA A 146 6.76 10.90 -16.62
C ALA A 146 7.53 9.82 -17.41
N PHE A 147 7.61 8.58 -16.91
CA PHE A 147 8.28 7.46 -17.60
C PHE A 147 7.62 7.02 -18.91
N HIS A 148 6.35 7.37 -19.14
CA HIS A 148 5.61 7.06 -20.37
C HIS A 148 5.51 8.25 -21.34
N ALA A 149 5.97 9.44 -20.94
CA ALA A 149 6.01 10.63 -21.79
C ALA A 149 7.35 10.78 -22.55
N GLU A 150 8.37 10.03 -22.15
CA GLU A 150 9.67 9.88 -22.82
C GLU A 150 9.64 8.80 -23.91
#